data_AF-A0A5C4UYJ2-F1
#
_entry.id   AF-A0A5C4UYJ2-F1
#
_cell.length_a   1.000
_cell.length_b   1.000
_cell.length_c   1.000
_cell.angle_alpha   90.00
_cell.angle_beta   90.00
_cell.angle_gamma   90.00
#
_symmetry.space_group_name_H-M   'P 1'
#
loop_
_entity.id
_entity.type
_entity.pdbx_description
1 polymer ?
#
loop_
_entity_poly.entity_id
_entity_poly.type
_entity_poly.pdbx_seq_one_letter_code
_entity_poly.pdbx_strand_id
1 'polypeptide(L)'
;MTERSGPSGEVSPAVAWGLLAAFAVHDLEELATMPGWAAAQVERLRARHPDVPEQVWSALRVTPAHTATAIGLMGLVVGAAAAEGARTGGRSPFFQTVVAGFGLHAASHVAQSAALRRYTPGVVTAPLIVAPYAAWAWRASRRAGVLREVDARGALTSALAFPLAIAGVHAAAFGIGRLARARRGWRQATGRTATLPAPPGGG
;
A
#
# COMPACT_ATOMS: atom_id res chain seq x y z
N MET A 1 -35.50 -32.93 10.34
CA MET A 1 -34.04 -33.12 10.17
C MET A 1 -33.56 -32.00 9.25
N THR A 2 -32.64 -31.19 9.78
CA THR A 2 -31.84 -30.12 9.12
C THR A 2 -32.54 -28.82 8.65
N GLU A 3 -32.56 -27.87 9.59
CA GLU A 3 -32.36 -26.41 9.50
C GLU A 3 -32.52 -25.69 8.15
N ARG A 4 -33.46 -24.74 8.12
CA ARG A 4 -33.44 -23.62 7.19
C ARG A 4 -32.36 -22.63 7.64
N SER A 5 -31.20 -22.66 7.01
CA SER A 5 -30.25 -21.56 7.10
C SER A 5 -30.81 -20.37 6.30
N GLY A 6 -31.45 -19.42 6.98
CA GLY A 6 -31.64 -18.08 6.41
C GLY A 6 -30.28 -17.47 6.03
N PRO A 7 -30.22 -16.48 5.13
CA PRO A 7 -28.96 -15.81 4.82
C PRO A 7 -28.37 -15.29 6.13
N SER A 8 -27.24 -15.88 6.55
CA SER A 8 -26.48 -15.38 7.68
C SER A 8 -26.17 -13.93 7.37
N GLY A 9 -26.73 -12.99 8.14
CA GLY A 9 -26.62 -11.54 7.90
C GLY A 9 -25.20 -10.99 8.07
N GLU A 10 -24.19 -11.83 7.86
CA GLU A 10 -22.77 -11.65 8.13
C GLU A 10 -21.95 -12.48 7.13
N VAL A 11 -20.78 -11.97 6.75
CA VAL A 11 -19.77 -12.75 6.03
C VAL A 11 -18.93 -13.57 7.01
N SER A 12 -18.42 -14.72 6.56
CA SER A 12 -17.48 -15.51 7.36
C SER A 12 -16.20 -14.72 7.69
N PRO A 13 -15.55 -14.95 8.84
CA PRO A 13 -14.27 -14.32 9.18
C PRO A 13 -13.17 -14.53 8.13
N ALA A 14 -13.23 -15.61 7.35
CA ALA A 14 -12.32 -15.87 6.24
C ALA A 14 -12.36 -14.77 5.16
N VAL A 15 -13.53 -14.18 4.91
CA VAL A 15 -13.67 -13.07 3.93
C VAL A 15 -12.93 -11.83 4.44
N ALA A 16 -13.04 -11.55 5.74
CA ALA A 16 -12.41 -10.39 6.35
C ALA A 16 -10.89 -10.57 6.44
N TRP A 17 -10.41 -11.69 6.99
CA TRP A 17 -8.97 -11.95 7.10
C TRP A 17 -8.29 -12.30 5.78
N GLY A 18 -9.07 -12.79 4.80
CA GLY A 18 -8.60 -12.96 3.43
C GLY A 18 -8.10 -11.66 2.81
N LEU A 19 -8.61 -10.50 3.25
CA LEU A 19 -8.11 -9.18 2.84
C LEU A 19 -6.63 -9.03 3.17
N LEU A 20 -6.28 -9.28 4.44
CA LEU A 20 -4.92 -9.14 4.93
C LEU A 20 -3.99 -10.18 4.30
N ALA A 21 -4.47 -11.42 4.12
CA ALA A 21 -3.69 -12.46 3.46
C ALA A 21 -3.40 -12.12 1.99
N ALA A 22 -4.41 -11.70 1.24
CA ALA A 22 -4.26 -11.30 -0.16
C ALA A 22 -3.35 -10.08 -0.32
N PHE A 23 -3.49 -9.09 0.57
CA PHE A 23 -2.58 -7.95 0.66
C PHE A 23 -1.14 -8.39 0.89
N ALA A 24 -0.88 -9.22 1.90
CA ALA A 24 0.47 -9.66 2.21
C ALA A 24 1.15 -10.36 1.04
N VAL A 25 0.43 -11.24 0.33
CA VAL A 25 0.97 -11.93 -0.86
C VAL A 25 1.25 -10.95 -2.00
N HIS A 26 0.34 -10.02 -2.27
CA HIS A 26 0.49 -9.03 -3.33
C HIS A 26 1.66 -8.07 -3.05
N ASP A 27 1.71 -7.52 -1.85
CA ASP A 27 2.72 -6.53 -1.47
C ASP A 27 4.11 -7.16 -1.29
N LEU A 28 4.23 -8.48 -1.09
CA LEU A 28 5.52 -9.17 -1.17
C LEU A 28 6.10 -9.15 -2.59
N GLU A 29 5.27 -9.32 -3.62
CA GLU A 29 5.70 -9.14 -5.02
C GLU A 29 6.13 -7.69 -5.27
N GLU A 30 5.33 -6.72 -4.81
CA GLU A 30 5.67 -5.30 -4.96
C GLU A 30 6.97 -4.97 -4.22
N LEU A 31 7.16 -5.42 -2.99
CA LEU A 31 8.37 -5.18 -2.22
C LEU A 31 9.61 -5.73 -2.92
N ALA A 32 9.50 -6.92 -3.53
CA ALA A 32 10.59 -7.57 -4.25
C ALA A 32 10.93 -6.87 -5.58
N THR A 33 9.94 -6.31 -6.27
CA THR A 33 10.10 -5.85 -7.67
C THR A 33 10.10 -4.33 -7.84
N MET A 34 9.46 -3.58 -6.93
CA MET A 34 9.26 -2.13 -7.05
C MET A 34 10.55 -1.32 -7.05
N PRO A 35 11.55 -1.55 -6.17
CA PRO A 35 12.75 -0.69 -6.16
C PRO A 35 13.55 -0.78 -7.46
N GLY A 36 13.74 -1.99 -7.99
CA GLY A 36 14.44 -2.21 -9.25
C GLY A 36 13.67 -1.66 -10.46
N TRP A 37 12.36 -1.88 -10.48
CA TRP A 37 11.50 -1.33 -11.53
C TRP A 37 11.49 0.20 -11.52
N ALA A 38 11.34 0.83 -10.35
CA ALA A 38 11.29 2.29 -10.20
C ALA A 38 12.59 2.95 -10.67
N ALA A 39 13.74 2.40 -10.26
CA ALA A 39 15.04 2.87 -10.74
C ALA A 39 15.14 2.80 -12.27
N ALA A 40 14.75 1.67 -12.86
CA ALA A 40 14.77 1.49 -14.31
C ALA A 40 13.80 2.43 -15.04
N GLN A 41 12.64 2.77 -14.46
CA GLN A 41 11.74 3.76 -15.06
C GLN A 41 12.27 5.18 -14.98
N VAL A 42 12.88 5.57 -13.86
CA VAL A 42 13.51 6.89 -13.72
C VAL A 42 14.59 7.08 -14.79
N GLU A 43 15.46 6.09 -15.00
CA GLU A 43 16.49 6.17 -16.06
C GLU A 43 15.89 6.25 -17.46
N ARG A 44 14.80 5.50 -17.73
CA ARG A 44 14.09 5.58 -19.02
C ARG A 44 13.46 6.94 -19.27
N LEU A 45 12.86 7.55 -18.25
CA LEU A 45 12.25 8.88 -18.36
C LEU A 45 13.32 9.95 -18.51
N ARG A 46 14.40 9.85 -17.73
CA ARG A 46 15.57 10.72 -17.83
C ARG A 46 16.15 10.75 -19.25
N ALA A 47 16.34 9.58 -19.87
CA ALA A 47 16.87 9.48 -21.23
C ALA A 47 15.97 10.15 -22.29
N ARG A 48 14.65 10.25 -22.04
CA ARG A 48 13.69 10.90 -22.95
C ARG A 48 13.51 12.39 -22.68
N HIS A 49 13.89 12.86 -21.51
CA HIS A 49 13.68 14.23 -21.06
C HIS A 49 14.99 14.82 -20.48
N PRO A 50 16.03 15.01 -21.33
CA PRO A 50 17.34 15.47 -20.88
C PRO A 50 17.32 16.87 -20.26
N ASP A 51 16.32 17.68 -20.60
CA ASP A 51 16.17 19.06 -20.12
C ASP A 51 15.63 19.15 -18.69
N VAL A 52 15.18 18.04 -18.09
CA VAL A 52 14.65 18.02 -16.73
C VAL A 52 15.79 18.01 -15.71
N PRO A 53 15.78 18.90 -14.70
CA PRO A 53 16.85 18.99 -13.70
C PRO A 53 17.08 17.69 -12.91
N GLU A 54 18.34 17.42 -12.55
CA GLU A 54 18.75 16.21 -11.80
C GLU A 54 18.01 16.03 -10.47
N GLN A 55 17.65 17.15 -9.84
CA GLN A 55 16.94 17.17 -8.57
C GLN A 55 15.55 16.55 -8.69
N VAL A 56 14.90 16.69 -9.86
CA VAL A 56 13.59 16.08 -10.14
C VAL A 56 13.73 14.57 -10.23
N TRP A 57 14.73 14.08 -10.96
CA TRP A 57 15.00 12.64 -11.07
C TRP A 57 15.35 12.01 -9.73
N SER A 58 16.15 12.71 -8.93
CA SER A 58 16.53 12.29 -7.58
C SER A 58 15.31 12.19 -6.66
N ALA A 59 14.33 13.08 -6.80
CA ALA A 59 13.09 13.06 -6.02
C ALA A 59 12.15 11.91 -6.41
N LEU A 60 12.22 11.44 -7.66
CA LEU A 60 11.41 10.32 -8.18
C LEU A 60 11.98 8.93 -7.80
N ARG A 61 13.21 8.86 -7.27
CA ARG A 61 13.80 7.59 -6.86
C ARG A 61 13.08 7.04 -5.62
N VAL A 62 12.56 5.82 -5.76
CA VAL A 62 11.98 5.06 -4.65
C VAL A 62 13.04 4.13 -4.07
N THR A 63 13.28 4.23 -2.77
CA THR A 63 14.23 3.35 -2.07
C THR A 63 13.52 2.11 -1.50
N PRO A 64 14.21 0.96 -1.34
CA PRO A 64 13.62 -0.23 -0.70
C PRO A 64 13.05 0.06 0.69
N ALA A 65 13.72 0.90 1.48
CA ALA A 65 13.24 1.31 2.79
C ALA A 65 11.95 2.13 2.73
N HIS A 66 11.80 3.00 1.72
CA HIS A 66 10.55 3.73 1.48
C HIS A 66 9.42 2.78 1.10
N THR A 67 9.67 1.86 0.16
CA THR A 67 8.69 0.83 -0.24
C THR A 67 8.26 0.00 0.97
N ALA A 68 9.19 -0.55 1.75
CA ALA A 68 8.88 -1.32 2.95
C ALA A 68 8.07 -0.51 3.98
N THR A 69 8.42 0.76 4.19
CA THR A 69 7.69 1.64 5.12
C THR A 69 6.26 1.90 4.63
N ALA A 70 6.09 2.23 3.35
CA ALA A 70 4.78 2.48 2.77
C ALA A 70 3.88 1.24 2.82
N ILE A 71 4.41 0.07 2.45
CA ILE A 71 3.72 -1.23 2.55
C ILE A 71 3.35 -1.53 4.00
N GLY A 72 4.26 -1.34 4.95
CA GLY A 72 3.98 -1.54 6.37
C GLY A 72 2.84 -0.65 6.89
N LEU A 73 2.86 0.63 6.53
CA LEU A 73 1.79 1.58 6.89
C LEU A 73 0.44 1.18 6.27
N MET A 74 0.44 0.80 4.99
CA MET A 74 -0.79 0.33 4.33
C MET A 74 -1.29 -0.99 4.97
N GLY A 75 -0.38 -1.88 5.34
CA GLY A 75 -0.70 -3.12 6.06
C GLY A 75 -1.40 -2.88 7.38
N LEU A 76 -1.11 -1.79 8.10
CA LEU A 76 -1.86 -1.39 9.30
C LEU A 76 -3.30 -0.99 8.96
N VAL A 77 -3.49 -0.21 7.90
CA VAL A 77 -4.82 0.21 7.42
C VAL A 77 -5.64 -1.01 7.00
N VAL A 78 -5.03 -1.90 6.21
CA VAL A 78 -5.65 -3.13 5.71
C VAL A 78 -5.95 -4.10 6.85
N GLY A 79 -5.03 -4.26 7.80
CA GLY A 79 -5.23 -5.09 8.99
C GLY A 79 -6.35 -4.57 9.89
N ALA A 80 -6.42 -3.26 10.10
CA ALA A 80 -7.52 -2.65 10.84
C ALA A 80 -8.87 -2.85 10.12
N ALA A 81 -8.89 -2.73 8.79
CA ALA A 81 -10.08 -2.98 7.98
C ALA A 81 -10.53 -4.43 8.06
N ALA A 82 -9.60 -5.38 7.99
CA ALA A 82 -9.86 -6.81 8.15
C ALA A 82 -10.43 -7.13 9.54
N ALA A 83 -9.83 -6.61 10.61
CA ALA A 83 -10.32 -6.79 11.98
C ALA A 83 -11.73 -6.23 12.16
N GLU A 84 -11.99 -5.04 11.62
CA GLU A 84 -13.29 -4.40 11.69
C GLU A 84 -14.35 -5.12 10.84
N GLY A 85 -13.95 -5.65 9.67
CA GLY A 85 -14.78 -6.54 8.85
C GLY A 85 -15.16 -7.81 9.60
N ALA A 86 -14.21 -8.46 10.29
CA ALA A 86 -14.47 -9.65 11.09
C ALA A 86 -15.40 -9.34 12.27
N ARG A 87 -15.18 -8.22 12.96
CA ARG A 87 -15.99 -7.77 14.10
C ARG A 87 -17.44 -7.45 13.74
N THR A 88 -17.66 -6.95 12.52
CA THR A 88 -18.97 -6.46 12.08
C THR A 88 -19.71 -7.42 11.15
N GLY A 89 -19.17 -8.63 10.92
CA GLY A 89 -19.71 -9.55 9.93
C GLY A 89 -19.71 -8.97 8.52
N GLY A 90 -18.75 -8.09 8.20
CA GLY A 90 -18.60 -7.44 6.89
C GLY A 90 -19.45 -6.18 6.68
N ARG A 91 -20.24 -5.74 7.67
CA ARG A 91 -21.08 -4.52 7.58
C ARG A 91 -20.29 -3.22 7.69
N SER A 92 -19.04 -3.27 8.13
CA SER A 92 -18.20 -2.08 8.29
C SER A 92 -18.04 -1.31 6.96
N PRO A 93 -18.40 -0.02 6.92
CA PRO A 93 -18.12 0.84 5.76
C PRO A 93 -16.63 0.92 5.45
N PHE A 94 -15.78 0.91 6.48
CA PHE A 94 -14.32 0.94 6.33
C PHE A 94 -13.82 -0.32 5.63
N PHE A 95 -14.23 -1.51 6.10
CA PHE A 95 -13.90 -2.78 5.45
C PHE A 95 -14.33 -2.81 3.99
N GLN A 96 -15.59 -2.46 3.70
CA GLN A 96 -16.12 -2.47 2.33
C GLN A 96 -15.39 -1.48 1.41
N THR A 97 -15.03 -0.30 1.93
CA THR A 97 -14.25 0.72 1.19
C THR A 97 -12.85 0.21 0.87
N VAL A 98 -12.18 -0.43 1.83
CA VAL A 98 -10.84 -0.99 1.63
C VAL A 98 -10.87 -2.16 0.64
N VAL A 99 -11.87 -3.05 0.69
CA VAL A 99 -12.04 -4.12 -0.31
C VAL A 99 -12.24 -3.54 -1.71
N ALA A 100 -13.07 -2.50 -1.85
CA ALA A 100 -13.29 -1.83 -3.13
C ALA A 100 -12.00 -1.16 -3.64
N GLY A 101 -11.30 -0.42 -2.78
CA GLY A 101 -10.01 0.19 -3.09
C GLY A 101 -8.94 -0.83 -3.48
N PHE A 102 -8.91 -1.99 -2.81
CA PHE A 102 -8.00 -3.08 -3.13
C PHE A 102 -8.29 -3.72 -4.50
N GLY A 103 -9.58 -3.82 -4.88
CA GLY A 103 -9.97 -4.18 -6.25
C GLY A 103 -9.55 -3.15 -7.29
N LEU A 104 -9.71 -1.85 -7.00
CA LEU A 104 -9.24 -0.76 -7.88
C LEU A 104 -7.72 -0.75 -8.01
N HIS A 105 -6.99 -1.08 -6.94
CA HIS A 105 -5.54 -1.25 -6.93
C HIS A 105 -5.09 -2.30 -7.96
N ALA A 106 -5.70 -3.49 -7.92
CA ALA A 106 -5.41 -4.54 -8.89
C ALA A 106 -5.70 -4.11 -10.33
N ALA A 107 -6.83 -3.42 -10.55
CA ALA A 107 -7.16 -2.91 -11.88
C ALA A 107 -6.12 -1.90 -12.38
N SER A 108 -5.60 -1.04 -11.49
CA SER A 108 -4.57 -0.06 -11.85
C SER A 108 -3.26 -0.71 -12.29
N HIS A 109 -2.84 -1.81 -11.66
CA HIS A 109 -1.67 -2.58 -12.07
C HIS A 109 -1.80 -3.20 -13.46
N VAL A 110 -2.95 -3.82 -13.73
CA VAL A 110 -3.23 -4.42 -15.05
C VAL A 110 -3.27 -3.32 -16.11
N ALA A 111 -3.95 -2.20 -15.84
CA ALA A 111 -4.03 -1.06 -16.75
C ALA A 111 -2.64 -0.45 -17.01
N GLN A 112 -1.83 -0.28 -15.97
CA GLN A 112 -0.48 0.26 -16.08
C GLN A 112 0.43 -0.66 -16.91
N SER A 113 0.39 -1.97 -16.66
CA SER A 113 1.13 -2.96 -17.44
C SER A 113 0.69 -2.99 -18.91
N ALA A 114 -0.61 -2.93 -19.17
CA ALA A 114 -1.14 -2.87 -20.52
C ALA A 114 -0.73 -1.59 -21.27
N ALA A 115 -0.83 -0.43 -20.61
CA ALA A 115 -0.44 0.86 -21.18
C ALA A 115 1.06 0.93 -21.49
N LEU A 116 1.90 0.37 -20.62
CA LEU A 116 3.35 0.31 -20.81
C LEU A 116 3.80 -0.83 -21.72
N ARG A 117 2.91 -1.80 -22.00
CA ARG A 117 3.18 -3.07 -22.71
C ARG A 117 4.36 -3.83 -22.11
N ARG A 118 4.47 -3.82 -20.79
CA ARG A 118 5.63 -4.30 -20.02
C ARG A 118 5.17 -4.84 -18.67
N TYR A 119 6.02 -5.66 -18.06
CA TYR A 119 5.89 -6.01 -16.66
C TYR A 119 5.93 -4.76 -15.76
N THR A 120 4.97 -4.68 -14.83
CA THR A 120 5.01 -3.75 -13.68
C THR A 120 4.92 -4.54 -12.39
N PRO A 121 5.53 -4.06 -11.29
CA PRO A 121 5.32 -4.62 -9.96
C PRO A 121 3.84 -4.83 -9.69
N GLY A 122 3.45 -6.01 -9.21
CA GLY A 122 2.07 -6.34 -8.87
C GLY A 122 1.25 -6.92 -10.03
N VAL A 123 1.74 -6.92 -11.27
CA VAL A 123 0.95 -7.42 -12.43
C VAL A 123 0.67 -8.92 -12.36
N VAL A 124 1.45 -9.71 -11.62
CA VAL A 124 1.23 -11.15 -11.50
C VAL A 124 0.17 -11.43 -10.43
N THR A 125 0.36 -10.92 -9.23
CA THR A 125 -0.55 -11.17 -8.11
C THR A 125 -1.84 -10.34 -8.18
N ALA A 126 -1.87 -9.20 -8.86
CA ALA A 126 -3.10 -8.42 -9.05
C ALA A 126 -4.25 -9.23 -9.68
N PRO A 127 -4.08 -9.87 -10.87
CA PRO A 127 -5.11 -10.70 -11.47
C PRO A 127 -5.25 -12.08 -10.82
N LEU A 128 -4.20 -12.63 -10.19
CA LEU A 128 -4.21 -14.00 -9.67
C LEU A 128 -4.67 -14.11 -8.21
N ILE A 129 -4.47 -13.05 -7.42
CA ILE A 129 -4.73 -13.05 -5.97
C ILE A 129 -5.75 -11.96 -5.62
N VAL A 130 -5.44 -10.72 -5.98
CA VAL A 130 -6.23 -9.56 -5.52
C VAL A 130 -7.60 -9.51 -6.17
N ALA A 131 -7.68 -9.61 -7.50
CA ALA A 131 -8.95 -9.57 -8.22
C ALA A 131 -9.88 -10.75 -7.85
N PRO A 132 -9.40 -12.00 -7.77
CA PRO A 132 -10.23 -13.12 -7.28
C PRO A 132 -10.71 -12.92 -5.84
N TYR A 133 -9.84 -12.45 -4.94
CA TYR A 133 -10.22 -12.14 -3.56
C TYR A 133 -11.30 -11.04 -3.52
N ALA A 134 -11.10 -9.92 -4.20
CA ALA A 134 -12.04 -8.79 -4.19
C ALA A 134 -13.41 -9.21 -4.76
N ALA A 135 -13.42 -9.99 -5.85
CA ALA A 135 -14.65 -10.54 -6.42
C ALA A 135 -15.35 -11.51 -5.45
N TRP A 136 -14.59 -12.37 -4.76
CA TRP A 136 -15.14 -13.27 -3.75
C TRP A 136 -15.73 -12.51 -2.56
N ALA A 137 -15.01 -11.53 -2.01
CA ALA A 137 -15.46 -10.72 -0.90
C ALA A 137 -16.73 -9.94 -1.26
N TRP A 138 -16.79 -9.32 -2.44
CA TRP A 138 -17.99 -8.64 -2.92
C TRP A 138 -19.19 -9.59 -3.06
N ARG A 139 -19.00 -10.77 -3.67
CA ARG A 139 -20.06 -11.78 -3.80
C ARG A 139 -20.51 -12.33 -2.46
N ALA A 140 -19.60 -12.52 -1.51
CA ALA A 140 -19.92 -12.99 -0.17
C ALA A 140 -20.76 -11.94 0.58
N SER A 141 -20.32 -10.68 0.57
CA SER A 141 -21.06 -9.56 1.19
C SER A 141 -22.43 -9.36 0.55
N ARG A 142 -22.55 -9.52 -0.77
CA ARG A 142 -23.83 -9.43 -1.48
C ARG A 142 -24.80 -10.54 -1.06
N ARG A 143 -24.31 -11.79 -0.99
CA ARG A 143 -25.13 -12.95 -0.57
C ARG A 143 -25.56 -12.88 0.89
N ALA A 144 -24.72 -12.30 1.74
CA ALA A 144 -25.03 -12.05 3.15
C ALA A 144 -25.96 -10.84 3.36
N GLY A 145 -26.27 -10.07 2.31
CA GLY A 145 -27.12 -8.88 2.42
C GLY A 145 -26.50 -7.72 3.20
N VAL A 146 -25.16 -7.70 3.34
CA VAL A 146 -24.45 -6.70 4.16
C VAL A 146 -23.85 -5.55 3.35
N LEU A 147 -23.94 -5.61 2.02
CA LEU A 147 -23.44 -4.53 1.16
C LEU A 147 -24.19 -3.24 1.47
N ARG A 148 -23.42 -2.18 1.70
CA ARG A 148 -23.98 -0.87 2.00
C ARG A 148 -24.57 -0.26 0.74
N GLU A 149 -25.75 0.33 0.87
CA GLU A 149 -26.26 1.24 -0.17
C GLU A 149 -25.36 2.48 -0.21
N VAL A 150 -24.88 2.79 -1.42
CA VAL A 150 -24.03 3.95 -1.70
C VAL A 150 -24.71 4.78 -2.77
N ASP A 151 -25.00 6.03 -2.43
CA ASP A 151 -25.41 7.04 -3.40
C ASP A 151 -24.22 7.50 -4.24
N ALA A 152 -24.47 8.35 -5.25
CA ALA A 152 -23.43 8.82 -6.16
C ALA A 152 -22.28 9.53 -5.43
N ARG A 153 -22.61 10.31 -4.39
CA ARG A 153 -21.61 11.00 -3.57
C ARG A 153 -20.77 10.00 -2.78
N GLY A 154 -21.40 9.01 -2.15
CA GLY A 154 -20.74 7.92 -1.42
C GLY A 154 -19.85 7.05 -2.32
N ALA A 155 -20.26 6.82 -3.56
CA ALA A 155 -19.44 6.12 -4.55
C ALA A 155 -18.19 6.94 -4.91
N LEU A 156 -18.35 8.24 -5.16
CA LEU A 156 -17.23 9.13 -5.44
C LEU A 156 -16.25 9.23 -4.27
N THR A 157 -16.73 9.39 -3.04
CA THR A 157 -15.86 9.45 -1.85
C THR A 157 -15.10 8.14 -1.66
N SER A 158 -15.75 7.00 -1.86
CA SER A 158 -15.10 5.68 -1.79
C SER A 158 -14.04 5.51 -2.88
N ALA A 159 -14.31 5.98 -4.10
CA ALA A 159 -13.35 5.94 -5.20
C ALA A 159 -12.13 6.84 -4.94
N LEU A 160 -12.34 8.04 -4.37
CA LEU A 160 -11.25 8.96 -4.00
C LEU A 160 -10.45 8.51 -2.78
N ALA A 161 -11.04 7.72 -1.88
CA ALA A 161 -10.35 7.21 -0.71
C ALA A 161 -9.11 6.39 -1.08
N PHE A 162 -9.16 5.64 -2.19
CA PHE A 162 -8.03 4.83 -2.67
C PHE A 162 -6.77 5.67 -3.01
N PRO A 163 -6.80 6.61 -3.98
CA PRO A 163 -5.62 7.41 -4.31
C PRO A 163 -5.19 8.31 -3.14
N LEU A 164 -6.13 8.79 -2.31
CA LEU A 164 -5.80 9.58 -1.12
C LEU A 164 -5.06 8.76 -0.06
N ALA A 165 -5.47 7.50 0.16
CA ALA A 165 -4.78 6.60 1.08
C ALA A 165 -3.36 6.32 0.60
N ILE A 166 -3.17 6.03 -0.70
CA ILE A 166 -1.84 5.84 -1.31
C ILE A 166 -0.97 7.09 -1.12
N ALA A 167 -1.48 8.27 -1.46
CA ALA A 167 -0.76 9.52 -1.30
C ALA A 167 -0.38 9.76 0.18
N GLY A 168 -1.30 9.50 1.10
CA GLY A 168 -1.09 9.62 2.54
C GLY A 168 0.02 8.71 3.07
N VAL A 169 0.01 7.42 2.73
CA VAL A 169 1.06 6.49 3.18
C VAL A 169 2.42 6.83 2.60
N HIS A 170 2.50 7.28 1.34
CA HIS A 170 3.76 7.71 0.76
C HIS A 170 4.29 9.00 1.39
N ALA A 171 3.41 9.98 1.64
CA ALA A 171 3.79 11.21 2.35
C ALA A 171 4.32 10.90 3.75
N ALA A 172 3.65 10.01 4.49
CA ALA A 172 4.09 9.53 5.80
C ALA A 172 5.44 8.80 5.72
N ALA A 173 5.63 7.90 4.75
CA ALA A 173 6.90 7.20 4.54
C ALA A 173 8.06 8.17 4.23
N PHE A 174 7.82 9.19 3.40
CA PHE A 174 8.81 10.25 3.17
C PHE A 174 9.16 11.02 4.45
N GLY A 175 8.15 11.36 5.25
CA GLY A 175 8.32 12.01 6.56
C GLY A 175 9.20 11.18 7.51
N ILE A 176 8.88 9.89 7.66
CA ILE A 176 9.64 8.93 8.47
C ILE A 176 11.10 8.83 7.96
N GLY A 177 11.29 8.72 6.66
CA GLY A 177 12.61 8.66 6.04
C GLY A 177 13.45 9.92 6.30
N ARG A 178 12.83 11.11 6.23
CA ARG A 178 13.49 12.40 6.56
C ARG A 178 13.90 12.45 8.02
N LEU A 179 13.01 12.09 8.95
CA LEU A 179 13.29 12.06 10.38
C LEU A 179 14.42 11.07 10.72
N ALA A 180 14.40 9.88 10.12
CA ALA A 180 15.45 8.88 10.32
C ALA A 180 16.83 9.37 9.84
N ARG A 181 16.90 10.08 8.70
CA ARG A 181 18.15 10.69 8.21
C ARG A 181 18.64 11.80 9.13
N ALA A 182 17.76 12.69 9.58
CA ALA A 182 18.11 13.74 10.52
C ALA A 182 18.69 13.14 11.81
N ARG A 183 18.01 12.16 12.42
CA ARG A 183 18.49 11.46 13.63
C ARG A 183 19.87 10.81 13.46
N ARG A 184 20.16 10.23 12.30
CA ARG A 184 21.48 9.65 11.99
C ARG A 184 22.57 10.73 11.91
N GLY A 185 22.29 11.84 11.23
CA GLY A 185 23.23 12.98 11.15
C GLY A 185 23.54 13.57 12.53
N TRP A 186 22.53 13.73 13.37
CA TRP A 186 22.71 14.17 14.76
C TRP A 186 23.61 13.22 15.57
N ARG A 187 23.38 11.90 15.49
CA ARG A 187 24.22 10.90 16.18
C ARG A 187 25.67 10.89 15.71
N GLN A 188 25.91 11.08 14.41
CA GLN A 188 27.27 11.15 13.87
C GLN A 188 27.98 12.43 14.31
N ALA A 189 27.28 13.57 14.36
CA ALA A 189 27.83 14.82 14.85
C ALA A 189 28.23 14.75 16.33
N THR A 190 27.36 14.20 17.19
CA THR A 190 27.64 14.08 18.63
C THR A 190 28.66 12.99 18.97
N GLY A 191 28.71 11.90 18.20
CA GLY A 191 29.73 10.86 18.32
C GLY A 191 31.12 11.35 17.92
N ARG A 192 31.22 12.22 16.91
CA ARG A 192 32.49 12.79 16.43
C ARG A 192 33.08 13.84 17.39
N THR A 193 32.24 14.55 18.14
CA THR A 193 32.68 15.47 19.21
C THR A 193 33.19 14.75 20.46
N ALA A 194 32.81 13.49 20.70
CA ALA A 194 33.32 12.69 21.81
C ALA A 194 34.74 12.13 21.56
N THR A 195 35.22 12.15 20.31
CA THR A 195 36.55 11.68 19.88
C THR A 195 37.49 12.83 19.48
N LEU A 196 37.40 13.99 20.14
CA LEU A 196 38.43 15.02 19.97
C LEU A 196 39.72 14.57 20.69
N PRO A 197 40.89 14.62 20.04
CA PRO A 197 42.16 14.27 20.68
C PRO A 197 42.46 15.22 21.85
N ALA A 198 43.04 14.68 22.93
CA ALA A 198 43.44 15.44 24.09
C ALA A 198 44.33 16.63 23.69
N PRO A 199 44.19 17.81 24.34
CA PRO A 199 45.04 18.95 24.03
C PRO A 199 46.51 18.55 24.21
N PRO A 200 47.43 19.09 23.37
CA PRO A 200 48.85 18.80 23.51
C PRO A 200 49.28 19.20 24.92
N GLY A 201 49.84 18.24 25.66
CA GLY A 201 50.36 18.47 27.00
C GLY A 201 51.37 19.61 26.96
N GLY A 202 51.11 20.65 27.77
CA GLY A 202 52.02 21.77 27.94
C GLY A 202 53.33 21.29 28.58
N GLY A 203 54.44 21.72 27.99
CA GLY A 203 55.78 21.65 28.59
C GLY A 203 56.05 22.81 29.51
#